data_AF-A0A5C7FTA4-F1
#
_entry.id   AF-A0A5C7FTA4-F1
#
_cell.length_a   1.000
_cell.length_b   1.000
_cell.length_c   1.000
_cell.angle_alpha   90.00
_cell.angle_beta   90.00
_cell.angle_gamma   90.00
#
_symmetry.space_group_name_H-M   'P 1'
#
loop_
_entity.id
_entity.type
_entity.pdbx_description
1 polymer ?
#
loop_
_entity_poly.entity_id
_entity_poly.type
_entity_poly.pdbx_seq_one_letter_code
_entity_poly.pdbx_strand_id
1 'polypeptide(L)'
;MYTLNRFLLIVTLLTYFSGLSYAQDTICIYFDTINVEQVSVEPSVYRIPMYASNLVEVSGLITDIRIAGDGNLKILDLNIDESIESAGDFNVFSEDSTRVANNFNSQAPAFSWPNDTPLGYLEVQADLLNGSISIEFVSQTAITVISNPPVLPVKGIDVESVMYDPQRELTGVVQEIGGAPVPNIILSLQTPDSLLYDTTDTEGLYEFSVPAAPGSFQLTVVGPNELYSRTERISGINVVDIDLIYRHAAGTLLLSNASALITADVNEDSNIDALDAELIREYTFLKIDAFPGSPHFRFLTQEEEPKETVSFENGIPADQEIDFVFLKKGNVNFSN
;
A
#
# COMPACT_ATOMS: atom_id res chain seq x y z
N MET A 1 0.80 -1.02 11.04
CA MET A 1 -0.25 -0.91 12.08
C MET A 1 -1.44 -1.71 11.54
N TYR A 2 -1.72 -2.91 12.07
CA TYR A 2 -2.70 -3.82 11.48
C TYR A 2 -4.13 -3.33 11.81
N THR A 3 -4.91 -2.98 10.79
CA THR A 3 -6.35 -2.75 10.92
C THR A 3 -7.05 -4.11 10.87
N LEU A 4 -7.57 -4.58 12.01
CA LEU A 4 -8.48 -5.73 12.05
C LEU A 4 -9.83 -5.32 11.46
N ASN A 5 -10.16 -5.82 10.27
CA ASN A 5 -11.52 -5.77 9.75
C ASN A 5 -12.24 -7.08 10.13
N ARG A 6 -13.28 -6.96 10.97
CA ARG A 6 -14.16 -8.08 11.35
C ARG A 6 -15.32 -8.14 10.37
N PHE A 7 -15.59 -9.29 9.77
CA PHE A 7 -16.77 -9.50 8.92
C PHE A 7 -17.92 -10.13 9.70
N LEU A 8 -19.13 -9.65 9.45
CA LEU A 8 -20.37 -10.21 9.99
C LEU A 8 -21.00 -11.13 8.94
N LEU A 9 -20.86 -12.46 9.10
CA LEU A 9 -21.64 -13.41 8.32
C LEU A 9 -23.01 -13.60 8.99
N ILE A 10 -24.06 -13.12 8.33
CA ILE A 10 -25.45 -13.30 8.78
C ILE A 10 -25.98 -14.61 8.17
N VAL A 11 -26.05 -15.68 8.96
CA VAL A 11 -26.62 -16.96 8.52
C VAL A 11 -28.13 -16.92 8.76
N THR A 12 -28.90 -16.88 7.69
CA THR A 12 -30.37 -16.96 7.78
C THR A 12 -30.80 -18.43 7.78
N LEU A 13 -31.29 -18.94 8.91
CA LEU A 13 -31.84 -20.30 8.97
C LEU A 13 -33.26 -20.36 8.38
N LEU A 14 -33.52 -21.40 7.58
CA LEU A 14 -34.88 -21.88 7.31
C LEU A 14 -35.14 -23.11 8.18
N THR A 15 -35.87 -22.94 9.27
CA THR A 15 -36.34 -24.06 10.10
C THR A 15 -37.63 -24.65 9.51
N TYR A 16 -37.61 -25.96 9.20
CA TYR A 16 -38.83 -26.71 8.87
C TYR A 16 -39.38 -27.32 10.16
N PHE A 17 -40.40 -26.70 10.74
CA PHE A 17 -41.22 -27.35 11.76
C PHE A 17 -42.44 -28.00 11.10
N SER A 18 -42.64 -29.30 11.37
CA SER A 18 -43.90 -29.97 11.05
C SER A 18 -45.02 -29.42 11.94
N GLY A 19 -45.61 -28.30 11.52
CA GLY A 19 -46.83 -27.74 12.07
C GLY A 19 -46.66 -26.87 13.31
N LEU A 20 -46.32 -25.60 13.13
CA LEU A 20 -46.83 -24.38 13.79
C LEU A 20 -45.86 -23.20 13.50
N SER A 21 -46.36 -21.97 13.62
CA SER A 21 -45.83 -20.70 13.06
C SER A 21 -44.30 -20.49 13.00
N TYR A 22 -43.86 -19.89 11.88
CA TYR A 22 -42.48 -19.47 11.61
C TYR A 22 -41.99 -18.39 12.60
N ALA A 23 -40.86 -18.65 13.27
CA ALA A 23 -39.97 -17.62 13.80
C ALA A 23 -38.63 -17.76 13.04
N GLN A 24 -38.16 -16.68 12.43
CA GLN A 24 -36.83 -16.61 11.82
C GLN A 24 -35.84 -16.19 12.91
N ASP A 25 -35.03 -17.12 13.38
CA ASP A 25 -33.91 -16.82 14.26
C ASP A 25 -32.62 -16.80 13.43
N THR A 26 -31.87 -15.71 13.56
CA THR A 26 -30.65 -15.44 12.79
C THR A 26 -29.43 -15.66 13.69
N ILE A 27 -28.45 -16.43 13.22
CA ILE A 27 -27.19 -16.69 13.92
C ILE A 27 -26.06 -15.96 13.19
N CYS A 28 -25.11 -15.42 13.96
CA CYS A 28 -23.89 -14.84 13.42
C CYS A 28 -22.67 -15.62 13.93
N ILE A 29 -21.99 -16.35 13.05
CA ILE A 29 -20.65 -16.90 13.29
C ILE A 29 -19.67 -15.94 12.60
N TYR A 30 -18.59 -15.54 13.28
CA TYR A 30 -17.63 -14.58 12.75
C TYR A 30 -16.34 -15.30 12.40
N PHE A 31 -15.68 -14.85 11.33
CA PHE A 31 -14.35 -15.30 10.94
C PHE A 31 -13.45 -14.08 10.92
N ASP A 32 -12.23 -14.19 11.44
CA ASP A 32 -11.21 -13.21 11.10
C ASP A 32 -10.74 -13.50 9.67
N THR A 33 -10.58 -12.44 8.89
CA THR A 33 -9.96 -12.50 7.57
C THR A 33 -8.55 -13.06 7.71
N ILE A 34 -8.19 -14.06 6.89
CA ILE A 34 -6.79 -14.24 6.57
C ILE A 34 -6.47 -13.32 5.40
N ASN A 35 -5.50 -12.44 5.60
CA ASN A 35 -4.78 -11.85 4.50
C ASN A 35 -3.69 -12.85 4.10
N VAL A 36 -3.76 -13.42 2.89
CA VAL A 36 -2.63 -14.18 2.37
C VAL A 36 -1.80 -13.27 1.52
N GLU A 37 -0.79 -12.74 2.20
CA GLU A 37 0.39 -12.12 1.63
C GLU A 37 1.21 -13.23 0.95
N GLN A 38 0.93 -13.56 -0.32
CA GLN A 38 1.95 -13.88 -1.33
C GLN A 38 1.33 -14.47 -2.61
N VAL A 39 1.79 -13.96 -3.75
CA VAL A 39 1.78 -14.67 -5.04
C VAL A 39 2.81 -15.79 -4.93
N SER A 40 2.36 -16.98 -4.53
CA SER A 40 3.15 -18.20 -4.64
C SER A 40 2.85 -18.85 -5.99
N VAL A 41 3.89 -19.30 -6.69
CA VAL A 41 3.77 -20.12 -7.91
C VAL A 41 3.41 -21.58 -7.56
N GLU A 42 3.31 -21.88 -6.26
CA GLU A 42 2.78 -23.12 -5.69
C GLU A 42 1.46 -22.86 -4.98
N PRO A 43 0.54 -23.84 -4.93
CA PRO A 43 -0.76 -23.64 -4.30
C PRO A 43 -0.60 -23.25 -2.82
N SER A 44 -0.99 -22.01 -2.50
CA SER A 44 -0.90 -21.45 -1.15
C SER A 44 -1.90 -22.14 -0.22
N VAL A 45 -1.50 -22.37 1.04
CA VAL A 45 -2.36 -22.91 2.09
C VAL A 45 -2.74 -21.80 3.07
N TYR A 46 -4.03 -21.67 3.31
CA TYR A 46 -4.70 -20.58 4.02
C TYR A 46 -5.33 -21.17 5.30
N ARG A 47 -5.07 -20.60 6.49
CA ARG A 47 -5.68 -20.99 7.79
C ARG A 47 -6.70 -19.98 8.32
N ILE A 48 -8.00 -20.23 8.15
CA ILE A 48 -9.07 -19.25 8.41
C ILE A 48 -9.58 -19.47 9.83
N PRO A 49 -9.27 -18.59 10.80
CA PRO A 49 -9.76 -18.74 12.17
C PRO A 49 -11.28 -18.54 12.24
N MET A 50 -11.93 -19.33 13.09
CA MET A 50 -13.36 -19.33 13.29
C MET A 50 -13.68 -18.91 14.72
N TYR A 51 -14.69 -18.06 14.94
CA TYR A 51 -15.09 -17.61 16.26
C TYR A 51 -16.61 -17.68 16.47
N ALA A 52 -17.01 -18.06 17.68
CA ALA A 52 -18.39 -17.97 18.14
C ALA A 52 -18.71 -16.52 18.52
N SER A 53 -19.94 -16.11 18.25
CA SER A 53 -20.49 -14.90 18.81
C SER A 53 -21.95 -15.08 19.17
N ASN A 54 -22.27 -14.70 20.40
CA ASN A 54 -23.61 -14.75 20.98
C ASN A 54 -24.31 -16.11 20.83
N LEU A 55 -23.55 -17.21 20.86
CA LEU A 55 -24.09 -18.56 20.81
C LEU A 55 -24.54 -18.97 22.22
N VAL A 56 -25.85 -19.13 22.40
CA VAL A 56 -26.48 -19.47 23.68
C VAL A 56 -27.29 -20.75 23.50
N GLU A 57 -27.22 -21.66 24.47
CA GLU A 57 -27.98 -22.92 24.49
C GLU A 57 -27.80 -23.81 23.23
N VAL A 58 -26.57 -23.90 22.71
CA VAL A 58 -26.28 -24.75 21.53
C VAL A 58 -26.31 -26.22 21.94
N SER A 59 -27.29 -26.96 21.41
CA SER A 59 -27.45 -28.41 21.61
C SER A 59 -27.13 -29.14 20.29
N GLY A 60 -25.84 -29.28 20.01
CA GLY A 60 -25.33 -29.79 18.74
C GLY A 60 -25.26 -28.72 17.66
N LEU A 61 -24.15 -28.65 16.93
CA LEU A 61 -23.95 -27.72 15.83
C LEU A 61 -23.49 -28.51 14.62
N ILE A 62 -24.38 -28.75 13.67
CA ILE A 62 -24.04 -29.38 12.40
C ILE A 62 -23.78 -28.26 11.40
N THR A 63 -22.54 -28.12 10.93
CA THR A 63 -22.18 -27.14 9.89
C THR A 63 -21.83 -27.83 8.59
N ASP A 64 -22.38 -27.33 7.50
CA ASP A 64 -21.95 -27.65 6.14
C ASP A 64 -21.21 -26.43 5.59
N ILE A 65 -19.90 -26.56 5.39
CA ILE A 65 -19.02 -25.52 4.86
C ILE A 65 -18.78 -25.81 3.39
N ARG A 66 -18.99 -24.80 2.54
CA ARG A 66 -18.71 -24.87 1.11
C ARG A 66 -17.80 -23.74 0.72
N ILE A 67 -16.82 -24.03 -0.12
CA ILE A 67 -15.98 -23.01 -0.75
C ILE A 67 -16.34 -22.89 -2.23
N ALA A 68 -16.44 -21.66 -2.72
CA ALA A 68 -16.67 -21.35 -4.13
C ALA A 68 -15.80 -20.15 -4.52
N GLY A 69 -15.26 -20.14 -5.73
CA GLY A 69 -14.41 -19.05 -6.20
C GLY A 69 -13.72 -19.39 -7.51
N ASP A 70 -12.94 -18.44 -8.01
CA ASP A 70 -12.10 -18.64 -9.19
C ASP A 70 -10.85 -19.45 -8.80
N GLY A 71 -10.42 -20.37 -9.66
CA GLY A 71 -9.21 -21.18 -9.47
C GLY A 71 -9.43 -22.57 -8.86
N ASN A 72 -8.34 -23.26 -8.53
CA ASN A 72 -8.36 -24.59 -7.93
C ASN A 72 -8.43 -24.45 -6.40
N LEU A 73 -9.64 -24.61 -5.85
CA LEU A 73 -9.90 -24.53 -4.42
C LEU A 73 -10.09 -25.92 -3.80
N LYS A 74 -9.45 -26.17 -2.65
CA LYS A 74 -9.64 -27.38 -1.86
C LYS A 74 -9.62 -27.07 -0.37
N ILE A 75 -10.57 -27.60 0.38
CA ILE A 75 -10.49 -27.69 1.83
C ILE A 75 -9.53 -28.82 2.16
N LEU A 76 -8.45 -28.49 2.86
CA LEU A 76 -7.43 -29.45 3.29
C LEU A 76 -7.76 -30.02 4.66
N ASP A 77 -8.21 -29.17 5.58
CA ASP A 77 -8.51 -29.56 6.95
C ASP A 77 -9.58 -28.64 7.57
N LEU A 78 -10.27 -29.15 8.58
CA LEU A 78 -11.11 -28.39 9.48
C LEU A 78 -10.70 -28.76 10.90
N ASN A 79 -9.83 -27.94 11.46
CA ASN A 79 -9.31 -28.14 12.80
C ASN A 79 -10.18 -27.39 13.80
N ILE A 80 -10.71 -28.09 14.78
CA ILE A 80 -11.64 -27.54 15.73
C ILE A 80 -11.00 -27.65 17.10
N ASP A 81 -11.21 -26.62 17.93
CA ASP A 81 -10.61 -26.58 19.25
C ASP A 81 -11.06 -27.81 20.05
N GLU A 82 -10.10 -28.63 20.51
CA GLU A 82 -10.37 -29.87 21.25
C GLU A 82 -11.21 -29.63 22.52
N SER A 83 -11.23 -28.40 23.05
CA SER A 83 -12.09 -28.03 24.18
C SER A 83 -13.59 -27.96 23.83
N ILE A 84 -13.90 -28.00 22.54
CA ILE A 84 -15.24 -27.93 21.95
C ILE A 84 -15.65 -29.28 21.38
N GLU A 85 -14.68 -30.14 21.04
CA GLU A 85 -14.93 -31.48 20.54
C GLU A 85 -15.52 -32.39 21.64
N SER A 86 -16.60 -33.09 21.28
CA SER A 86 -17.20 -34.14 22.09
C SER A 86 -16.97 -35.51 21.45
N ALA A 87 -17.05 -36.57 22.27
CA ALA A 87 -16.92 -37.93 21.75
C ALA A 87 -18.04 -38.22 20.72
N GLY A 88 -17.66 -38.40 19.45
CA GLY A 88 -18.60 -38.68 18.35
C GLY A 88 -18.68 -37.59 17.28
N ASP A 89 -17.92 -36.50 17.43
CA ASP A 89 -17.81 -35.48 16.40
C ASP A 89 -16.95 -36.01 15.22
N PHE A 90 -17.33 -35.66 14.00
CA PHE A 90 -16.63 -36.12 12.80
C PHE A 90 -16.71 -35.11 11.66
N ASN A 91 -15.64 -35.08 10.87
CA ASN A 91 -15.53 -34.34 9.62
C ASN A 91 -15.79 -35.27 8.43
N VAL A 92 -16.70 -34.89 7.53
CA VAL A 92 -16.88 -35.55 6.24
C VAL A 92 -16.59 -34.57 5.12
N PHE A 93 -15.47 -34.78 4.44
CA PHE A 93 -15.11 -34.03 3.25
C PHE A 93 -15.79 -34.64 2.02
N SER A 94 -16.20 -33.79 1.07
CA SER A 94 -16.66 -34.23 -0.25
C SER A 94 -15.50 -34.80 -1.08
N GLU A 95 -15.82 -35.62 -2.08
CA GLU A 95 -14.80 -36.24 -2.96
C GLU A 95 -13.94 -35.21 -3.71
N ASP A 96 -14.50 -34.04 -4.02
CA ASP A 96 -13.81 -32.92 -4.66
C ASP A 96 -13.13 -31.98 -3.65
N SER A 97 -13.27 -32.24 -2.36
CA SER A 97 -12.73 -31.43 -1.27
C SER A 97 -13.21 -29.96 -1.28
N THR A 98 -14.32 -29.62 -1.94
CA THR A 98 -14.89 -28.26 -1.91
C THR A 98 -15.91 -28.05 -0.79
N ARG A 99 -16.25 -29.12 -0.09
CA ARG A 99 -17.27 -29.14 0.95
C ARG A 99 -16.82 -29.99 2.13
N VAL A 100 -17.07 -29.50 3.34
CA VAL A 100 -16.92 -30.29 4.58
C VAL A 100 -18.20 -30.18 5.40
N ALA A 101 -18.78 -31.33 5.72
CA ALA A 101 -19.84 -31.44 6.70
C ALA A 101 -19.24 -31.85 8.04
N ASN A 102 -19.50 -31.05 9.07
CA ASN A 102 -19.08 -31.34 10.43
C ASN A 102 -20.31 -31.41 11.34
N ASN A 103 -20.29 -32.35 12.28
CA ASN A 103 -21.20 -32.40 13.40
C ASN A 103 -20.43 -32.16 14.71
N PHE A 104 -20.64 -30.98 15.30
CA PHE A 104 -20.07 -30.59 16.59
C PHE A 104 -21.02 -30.90 17.72
N ASN A 105 -20.43 -31.32 18.84
CA ASN A 105 -21.07 -31.34 20.13
C ASN A 105 -22.41 -32.09 20.13
N SER A 106 -22.47 -33.22 19.41
CA SER A 106 -23.73 -33.91 19.11
C SER A 106 -24.42 -34.54 20.34
N GLN A 107 -23.76 -34.55 21.50
CA GLN A 107 -24.21 -35.26 22.71
C GLN A 107 -24.06 -34.48 24.04
N ALA A 108 -23.57 -33.23 24.07
CA ALA A 108 -23.44 -32.51 25.35
C ALA A 108 -24.72 -31.76 25.75
N PRO A 109 -24.89 -31.45 27.06
CA PRO A 109 -25.87 -30.47 27.49
C PRO A 109 -25.67 -29.12 26.78
N ALA A 110 -26.76 -28.37 26.60
CA ALA A 110 -26.74 -27.06 25.96
C ALA A 110 -25.63 -26.17 26.56
N PHE A 111 -24.77 -25.64 25.69
CA PHE A 111 -23.63 -24.81 26.08
C PHE A 111 -23.78 -23.39 25.52
N SER A 112 -23.16 -22.42 26.20
CA SER A 112 -23.14 -21.03 25.76
C SER A 112 -21.69 -20.57 25.59
N TRP A 113 -21.34 -20.12 24.38
CA TRP A 113 -20.01 -19.57 24.09
C TRP A 113 -20.04 -18.04 24.21
N PRO A 114 -19.11 -17.44 24.98
CA PRO A 114 -18.89 -16.00 24.96
C PRO A 114 -18.58 -15.45 23.56
N ASN A 115 -18.76 -14.15 23.37
CA ASN A 115 -18.30 -13.48 22.16
C ASN A 115 -16.80 -13.65 21.95
N ASP A 116 -16.40 -13.80 20.69
CA ASP A 116 -15.02 -13.97 20.24
C ASP A 116 -14.36 -15.26 20.79
N THR A 117 -15.15 -16.29 21.15
CA THR A 117 -14.58 -17.59 21.56
C THR A 117 -14.03 -18.30 20.32
N PRO A 118 -12.74 -18.64 20.26
CA PRO A 118 -12.18 -19.37 19.13
C PRO A 118 -12.82 -20.75 19.03
N LEU A 119 -13.26 -21.11 17.83
CA LEU A 119 -13.84 -22.41 17.51
C LEU A 119 -12.84 -23.34 16.83
N GLY A 120 -11.82 -22.80 16.18
CA GLY A 120 -10.87 -23.55 15.38
C GLY A 120 -10.41 -22.79 14.15
N TYR A 121 -9.95 -23.49 13.13
CA TYR A 121 -9.60 -22.93 11.83
C TYR A 121 -9.90 -23.88 10.65
N LEU A 122 -10.21 -23.30 9.50
CA LEU A 122 -10.34 -24.00 8.22
C LEU A 122 -9.04 -23.88 7.43
N GLU A 123 -8.43 -24.99 7.02
CA GLU A 123 -7.32 -24.98 6.05
C GLU A 123 -7.86 -25.10 4.63
N VAL A 124 -7.58 -24.09 3.80
CA VAL A 124 -7.96 -24.06 2.39
C VAL A 124 -6.70 -23.94 1.54
N GLN A 125 -6.59 -24.77 0.52
CA GLN A 125 -5.64 -24.60 -0.56
C GLN A 125 -6.29 -23.83 -1.69
N ALA A 126 -5.62 -22.80 -2.17
CA ALA A 126 -6.10 -22.01 -3.29
C ALA A 126 -4.95 -21.66 -4.25
N ASP A 127 -5.20 -21.84 -5.54
CA ASP A 127 -4.34 -21.37 -6.62
C ASP A 127 -4.96 -20.11 -7.22
N LEU A 128 -4.70 -18.97 -6.57
CA LEU A 128 -5.30 -17.69 -6.92
C LEU A 128 -4.26 -16.81 -7.60
N LEU A 129 -4.38 -16.68 -8.92
CA LEU A 129 -3.67 -15.64 -9.67
C LEU A 129 -4.34 -14.26 -9.54
N ASN A 130 -5.67 -14.24 -9.39
CA ASN A 130 -6.56 -13.13 -9.02
C ASN A 130 -7.98 -13.71 -8.83
N GLY A 131 -8.63 -13.50 -7.69
CA GLY A 131 -9.98 -14.04 -7.45
C GLY A 131 -10.47 -13.87 -6.02
N SER A 132 -11.75 -14.17 -5.78
CA SER A 132 -12.35 -14.19 -4.45
C SER A 132 -12.72 -15.62 -4.04
N ILE A 133 -12.59 -15.91 -2.74
CA ILE A 133 -13.13 -17.12 -2.13
C ILE A 133 -14.39 -16.73 -1.38
N SER A 134 -15.51 -17.34 -1.74
CA SER A 134 -16.75 -17.32 -0.99
C SER A 134 -16.84 -18.58 -0.14
N ILE A 135 -17.18 -18.43 1.13
CA ILE A 135 -17.38 -19.54 2.06
C ILE A 135 -18.81 -19.49 2.58
N GLU A 136 -19.59 -20.49 2.24
CA GLU A 136 -20.98 -20.64 2.70
C GLU A 136 -21.03 -21.62 3.88
N PHE A 137 -21.65 -21.18 4.99
CA PHE A 137 -21.92 -22.03 6.15
C PHE A 137 -23.42 -22.28 6.27
N VAL A 138 -23.82 -23.54 6.28
CA VAL A 138 -25.21 -23.95 6.47
C VAL A 138 -25.31 -24.77 7.75
N SER A 139 -25.99 -24.22 8.77
CA SER A 139 -26.31 -24.99 9.97
C SER A 139 -27.52 -25.89 9.73
N GLN A 140 -27.46 -27.15 10.14
CA GLN A 140 -28.60 -28.08 10.09
C GLN A 140 -29.28 -28.29 11.45
N THR A 141 -28.70 -27.78 12.54
CA THR A 141 -29.33 -27.84 13.87
C THR A 141 -30.15 -26.59 14.14
N ALA A 142 -31.35 -26.77 14.73
CA ALA A 142 -32.13 -25.66 15.24
C ALA A 142 -31.41 -25.05 16.44
N ILE A 143 -31.06 -23.76 16.36
CA ILE A 143 -30.40 -23.01 17.43
C ILE A 143 -31.35 -21.87 17.79
N THR A 144 -31.65 -21.71 19.08
CA THR A 144 -32.52 -20.64 19.56
C THR A 144 -31.67 -19.42 19.89
N VAL A 145 -31.93 -18.29 19.23
CA VAL A 145 -31.21 -17.04 19.49
C VAL A 145 -32.09 -16.10 20.31
N ILE A 146 -31.72 -15.83 21.55
CA ILE A 146 -32.43 -14.86 22.39
C ILE A 146 -31.92 -13.46 22.05
N SER A 147 -32.39 -12.85 20.95
CA SER A 147 -32.18 -11.42 20.71
C SER A 147 -33.38 -10.62 21.24
N ASN A 148 -33.12 -9.69 22.16
CA ASN A 148 -34.12 -8.74 22.64
C ASN A 148 -33.54 -7.32 22.54
N PRO A 149 -34.07 -6.42 21.69
CA PRO A 149 -35.28 -6.52 20.87
C PRO A 149 -35.08 -7.24 19.52
N PRO A 150 -36.17 -7.68 18.85
CA PRO A 150 -36.10 -8.37 17.57
C PRO A 150 -35.60 -7.43 16.47
N VAL A 151 -34.42 -7.73 15.93
CA VAL A 151 -33.87 -7.05 14.75
C VAL A 151 -34.47 -7.72 13.51
N LEU A 152 -35.14 -6.95 12.65
CA LEU A 152 -35.67 -7.43 11.37
C LEU A 152 -34.55 -8.04 10.51
N PRO A 153 -34.83 -9.09 9.72
CA PRO A 153 -33.83 -9.70 8.85
C PRO A 153 -33.30 -8.67 7.85
N VAL A 154 -32.01 -8.36 7.97
CA VAL A 154 -31.27 -7.59 6.97
C VAL A 154 -31.16 -8.48 5.73
N LYS A 155 -32.01 -8.20 4.74
CA LYS A 155 -32.02 -8.86 3.44
C LYS A 155 -30.77 -8.43 2.67
N GLY A 156 -29.84 -9.37 2.47
CA GLY A 156 -28.72 -9.25 1.55
C GLY A 156 -27.78 -8.10 1.90
N ILE A 157 -26.77 -8.37 2.72
CA ILE A 157 -25.56 -7.55 2.64
C ILE A 157 -24.91 -7.96 1.32
N ASP A 158 -25.03 -7.09 0.32
CA ASP A 158 -24.10 -7.11 -0.80
C ASP A 158 -22.70 -7.05 -0.18
N VAL A 159 -21.93 -8.10 -0.38
CA VAL A 159 -20.53 -8.14 0.03
C VAL A 159 -19.85 -7.02 -0.74
N GLU A 160 -19.61 -5.88 -0.10
CA GLU A 160 -18.63 -4.92 -0.60
C GLU A 160 -17.31 -5.68 -0.65
N SER A 161 -16.90 -6.01 -1.87
CA SER A 161 -15.66 -6.67 -2.20
C SER A 161 -14.53 -6.04 -1.38
N VAL A 162 -13.87 -6.86 -0.56
CA VAL A 162 -12.63 -6.46 0.09
C VAL A 162 -11.58 -6.35 -1.01
N MET A 163 -11.36 -5.14 -1.48
CA MET A 163 -10.36 -4.85 -2.49
C MET A 163 -8.99 -5.20 -1.90
N TYR A 164 -8.35 -6.22 -2.49
CA TYR A 164 -6.89 -6.31 -2.43
C TYR A 164 -6.33 -5.01 -2.97
N ASP A 165 -5.49 -4.36 -2.18
CA ASP A 165 -4.79 -3.15 -2.58
C ASP A 165 -3.32 -3.52 -2.81
N PRO A 166 -2.97 -4.01 -4.02
CA PRO A 166 -1.59 -4.37 -4.32
C PRO A 166 -0.70 -3.17 -3.96
N GLN A 167 0.39 -3.35 -3.22
CA GLN A 167 1.32 -2.24 -3.06
C GLN A 167 2.13 -2.07 -4.37
N ARG A 168 2.44 -0.82 -4.70
CA ARG A 168 3.38 -0.41 -5.74
C ARG A 168 4.57 0.24 -5.06
N GLU A 169 5.75 -0.13 -5.52
CA GLU A 169 7.00 0.53 -5.15
C GLU A 169 7.32 1.62 -6.17
N LEU A 170 7.61 2.81 -5.67
CA LEU A 170 8.24 3.90 -6.41
C LEU A 170 9.60 4.15 -5.78
N THR A 171 10.66 3.94 -6.55
CA THR A 171 12.05 4.05 -6.10
C THR A 171 12.82 5.03 -6.97
N GLY A 172 14.03 5.37 -6.55
CA GLY A 172 15.00 6.04 -7.42
C GLY A 172 16.20 6.56 -6.64
N VAL A 173 17.11 7.22 -7.36
CA VAL A 173 18.27 7.89 -6.76
C VAL A 173 18.26 9.40 -6.97
N VAL A 174 18.83 10.12 -5.99
CA VAL A 174 19.24 11.51 -6.15
C VAL A 174 20.76 11.57 -6.21
N GLN A 175 21.30 12.08 -7.32
CA GLN A 175 22.74 12.12 -7.58
C GLN A 175 23.20 13.43 -8.22
N GLU A 176 24.48 13.75 -8.11
CA GLU A 176 25.12 14.82 -8.88
C GLU A 176 25.26 14.41 -10.36
N ILE A 177 25.58 15.35 -11.26
CA ILE A 177 25.84 15.05 -12.69
C ILE A 177 26.97 14.01 -12.88
N GLY A 178 27.91 13.92 -11.94
CA GLY A 178 28.97 12.91 -11.94
C GLY A 178 28.58 11.52 -11.44
N GLY A 179 27.31 11.32 -11.06
CA GLY A 179 26.79 10.08 -10.47
C GLY A 179 27.12 9.90 -8.99
N ALA A 180 27.66 10.92 -8.32
CA ALA A 180 27.88 10.88 -6.88
C ALA A 180 26.52 10.96 -6.15
N PRO A 181 26.22 10.06 -5.20
CA PRO A 181 24.93 10.08 -4.51
C PRO A 181 24.80 11.29 -3.60
N VAL A 182 23.58 11.83 -3.48
CA VAL A 182 23.27 12.98 -2.62
C VAL A 182 22.34 12.54 -1.48
N PRO A 183 22.87 12.35 -0.26
CA PRO A 183 22.09 11.91 0.89
C PRO A 183 21.27 13.04 1.51
N ASN A 184 20.29 12.67 2.34
CA ASN A 184 19.47 13.57 3.14
C ASN A 184 18.61 14.55 2.31
N ILE A 185 18.20 14.15 1.11
CA ILE A 185 17.26 14.89 0.27
C ILE A 185 15.85 14.41 0.60
N ILE A 186 14.97 15.36 0.94
CA ILE A 186 13.56 15.05 1.23
C ILE A 186 12.77 15.06 -0.07
N LEU A 187 12.09 13.95 -0.34
CA LEU A 187 11.10 13.81 -1.39
C LEU A 187 9.70 13.80 -0.78
N SER A 188 8.74 14.34 -1.52
CA SER A 188 7.33 14.26 -1.18
C SER A 188 6.55 13.59 -2.30
N LEU A 189 5.70 12.62 -1.94
CA LEU A 189 4.78 11.96 -2.85
C LEU A 189 3.35 12.30 -2.44
N GLN A 190 2.69 13.16 -3.22
CA GLN A 190 1.27 13.42 -3.08
C GLN A 190 0.50 12.24 -3.70
N THR A 191 -0.26 11.53 -2.87
CA THR A 191 -1.23 10.51 -3.29
C THR A 191 -2.63 11.13 -3.32
N PRO A 192 -3.66 10.43 -3.84
CA PRO A 192 -5.04 10.93 -3.79
C PRO A 192 -5.53 11.28 -2.38
N ASP A 193 -5.10 10.52 -1.38
CA ASP A 193 -5.62 10.60 -0.01
C ASP A 193 -4.63 11.16 1.01
N SER A 194 -3.35 11.27 0.66
CA SER A 194 -2.30 11.61 1.63
C SER A 194 -1.08 12.26 0.98
N LEU A 195 -0.21 12.81 1.81
CA LEU A 195 1.12 13.28 1.42
C LEU A 195 2.16 12.47 2.19
N LEU A 196 3.00 11.74 1.46
CA LEU A 196 4.05 10.91 1.99
C LEU A 196 5.41 11.62 1.85
N TYR A 197 6.35 11.28 2.72
CA TYR A 197 7.71 11.78 2.67
C TYR A 197 8.70 10.64 2.80
N ASP A 198 9.80 10.75 2.07
CA ASP A 198 10.98 9.92 2.27
C ASP A 198 12.25 10.78 2.18
N THR A 199 13.36 10.27 2.71
CA THR A 199 14.63 10.98 2.75
C THR A 199 15.74 10.08 2.20
N THR A 200 16.51 10.59 1.24
CA THR A 200 17.56 9.80 0.62
C THR A 200 18.60 9.32 1.62
N ASP A 201 19.02 8.06 1.48
CA ASP A 201 20.04 7.46 2.31
C ASP A 201 21.47 7.84 1.85
N THR A 202 22.50 7.19 2.41
CA THR A 202 23.92 7.44 2.05
C THR A 202 24.27 7.09 0.61
N GLU A 203 23.47 6.26 -0.06
CA GLU A 203 23.60 5.89 -1.47
C GLU A 203 22.68 6.76 -2.35
N GLY A 204 21.99 7.75 -1.78
CA GLY A 204 21.10 8.65 -2.51
C GLY A 204 19.75 8.00 -2.84
N LEU A 205 19.46 6.80 -2.33
CA LEU A 205 18.26 6.03 -2.64
C LEU A 205 17.06 6.53 -1.83
N TYR A 206 15.88 6.53 -2.45
CA TYR A 206 14.59 6.74 -1.79
C TYR A 206 13.56 5.70 -2.26
N GLU A 207 12.53 5.47 -1.44
CA GLU A 207 11.49 4.46 -1.67
C GLU A 207 10.13 4.89 -1.09
N PHE A 208 9.08 4.71 -1.89
CA PHE A 208 7.68 4.85 -1.46
C PHE A 208 6.88 3.59 -1.80
N SER A 209 6.32 2.94 -0.78
CA SER A 209 5.28 1.93 -0.93
C SER A 209 3.90 2.58 -0.89
N VAL A 210 3.13 2.47 -1.98
CA VAL A 210 1.77 3.02 -2.07
C VAL A 210 0.75 1.99 -2.53
N PRO A 211 -0.54 2.14 -2.16
CA PRO A 211 -1.67 1.50 -2.82
C PRO A 211 -1.60 1.50 -4.35
N ALA A 212 -1.89 0.37 -5.00
CA ALA A 212 -2.15 0.27 -6.45
C ALA A 212 -3.56 0.78 -6.79
N ALA A 213 -3.95 1.87 -6.14
CA ALA A 213 -5.18 2.55 -6.42
C ALA A 213 -5.02 3.42 -7.68
N PRO A 214 -6.05 3.47 -8.55
CA PRO A 214 -6.08 4.48 -9.59
C PRO A 214 -6.16 5.87 -8.96
N GLY A 215 -5.48 6.85 -9.56
CA GLY A 215 -5.54 8.24 -9.11
C GLY A 215 -4.35 9.05 -9.58
N SER A 216 -4.38 10.36 -9.29
CA SER A 216 -3.28 11.25 -9.60
C SER A 216 -2.23 11.21 -8.48
N PHE A 217 -0.98 10.95 -8.84
CA PHE A 217 0.17 10.98 -7.96
C PHE A 217 1.13 12.06 -8.44
N GLN A 218 1.80 12.73 -7.50
CA GLN A 218 2.81 13.74 -7.83
C GLN A 218 4.03 13.56 -6.92
N LEU A 219 5.16 13.28 -7.54
CA LEU A 219 6.47 13.22 -6.89
C LEU A 219 7.20 14.54 -7.09
N THR A 220 7.64 15.14 -5.99
CA THR A 220 8.41 16.39 -5.98
C THR A 220 9.58 16.25 -5.02
N VAL A 221 10.75 16.73 -5.43
CA VAL A 221 11.86 16.90 -4.50
C VAL A 221 11.65 18.22 -3.77
N VAL A 222 11.38 18.15 -2.46
CA VAL A 222 11.17 19.36 -1.64
C VAL A 222 12.49 20.09 -1.44
N GLY A 223 13.59 19.32 -1.42
CA GLY A 223 14.94 19.83 -1.34
C GLY A 223 15.23 20.51 0.01
N PRO A 224 16.50 20.53 0.43
CA PRO A 224 16.84 21.16 1.68
C PRO A 224 17.39 22.55 1.42
N ASN A 225 16.53 23.51 1.08
CA ASN A 225 17.00 24.89 0.95
C ASN A 225 17.73 25.38 2.22
N GLU A 226 17.45 24.76 3.37
CA GLU A 226 18.05 25.09 4.67
C GLU A 226 19.06 24.07 5.22
N LEU A 227 19.20 22.84 4.69
CA LEU A 227 20.14 21.87 5.30
C LEU A 227 21.60 22.11 4.91
N TYR A 228 21.85 22.74 3.76
CA TYR A 228 23.22 23.06 3.35
C TYR A 228 23.70 24.37 3.97
N SER A 229 24.82 24.33 4.68
CA SER A 229 25.52 25.51 5.17
C SER A 229 25.92 26.41 4.01
N ARG A 230 26.09 27.71 4.28
CA ARG A 230 26.49 28.67 3.25
C ARG A 230 27.77 28.26 2.50
N THR A 231 28.71 27.62 3.18
CA THR A 231 29.95 27.11 2.57
C THR A 231 29.66 25.97 1.58
N GLU A 232 28.80 25.03 1.93
CA GLU A 232 28.40 23.93 1.03
C GLU A 232 27.64 24.43 -0.20
N ARG A 233 26.79 25.46 0.00
CA ARG A 233 26.08 26.11 -1.12
C ARG A 233 27.01 26.85 -2.09
N ILE A 234 28.22 27.21 -1.67
CA ILE A 234 29.22 27.91 -2.52
C ILE A 234 30.28 26.93 -3.06
N SER A 235 30.50 25.79 -2.40
CA SER A 235 31.48 24.78 -2.86
C SER A 235 31.24 24.40 -4.32
N GLY A 236 32.32 24.23 -5.09
CA GLY A 236 32.27 23.96 -6.53
C GLY A 236 32.08 25.21 -7.40
N ILE A 237 31.46 26.28 -6.91
CA ILE A 237 31.29 27.51 -7.69
C ILE A 237 32.60 28.31 -7.70
N ASN A 238 33.19 28.49 -8.88
CA ASN A 238 34.49 29.13 -9.02
C ASN A 238 34.56 30.07 -10.25
N VAL A 239 35.75 30.66 -10.47
CA VAL A 239 35.96 31.65 -11.54
C VAL A 239 35.77 31.06 -12.95
N VAL A 240 35.95 29.76 -13.12
CA VAL A 240 35.71 29.08 -14.39
C VAL A 240 34.23 29.09 -14.74
N ASP A 241 33.32 28.92 -13.77
CA ASP A 241 31.88 29.01 -14.00
C ASP A 241 31.46 30.39 -14.52
N ILE A 242 32.00 31.43 -13.89
CA ILE A 242 31.80 32.83 -14.29
C ILE A 242 32.32 33.07 -15.72
N ASP A 243 33.51 32.57 -16.06
CA ASP A 243 34.08 32.68 -17.41
C ASP A 243 33.22 31.97 -18.46
N LEU A 244 32.71 30.77 -18.15
CA LEU A 244 31.84 30.02 -19.06
C LEU A 244 30.56 30.81 -19.41
N ILE A 245 29.94 31.45 -18.42
CA ILE A 245 28.75 32.28 -18.63
C ILE A 245 29.09 33.52 -19.47
N TYR A 246 30.19 34.24 -19.17
CA TYR A 246 30.60 35.38 -20.00
C TYR A 246 30.87 34.97 -21.45
N ARG A 247 31.52 33.83 -21.66
CA ARG A 247 31.80 33.32 -23.01
C ARG A 247 30.53 32.90 -23.74
N HIS A 248 29.55 32.37 -23.01
CA HIS A 248 28.21 32.07 -23.53
C HIS A 248 27.46 33.33 -23.94
N ALA A 249 27.36 34.30 -23.05
CA ALA A 249 26.73 35.60 -23.30
C ALA A 249 27.36 36.34 -24.50
N ALA A 250 28.68 36.20 -24.68
CA ALA A 250 29.41 36.79 -25.81
C ALA A 250 29.30 35.99 -27.12
N GLY A 251 28.66 34.81 -27.13
CA GLY A 251 28.56 33.92 -28.29
C GLY A 251 29.89 33.25 -28.69
N THR A 252 30.88 33.23 -27.79
CA THR A 252 32.20 32.63 -28.04
C THR A 252 32.32 31.18 -27.57
N LEU A 253 31.33 30.71 -26.80
CA LEU A 253 31.19 29.33 -26.36
C LEU A 253 29.70 29.02 -26.23
N LEU A 254 29.22 27.91 -26.81
CA LEU A 254 27.84 27.48 -26.58
C LEU A 254 27.80 26.49 -25.41
N LEU A 255 26.97 26.75 -24.40
CA LEU A 255 26.63 25.77 -23.38
C LEU A 255 25.63 24.82 -24.01
N SER A 256 26.02 23.56 -24.22
CA SER A 256 25.25 22.61 -25.03
C SER A 256 24.44 21.60 -24.21
N ASN A 257 24.68 21.48 -22.90
CA ASN A 257 23.91 20.59 -22.03
C ASN A 257 22.86 21.38 -21.25
N ALA A 258 21.64 20.83 -21.18
CA ALA A 258 20.50 21.44 -20.51
C ALA A 258 20.80 21.80 -19.05
N SER A 259 21.51 20.92 -18.32
CA SER A 259 21.88 21.18 -16.93
C SER A 259 22.77 22.42 -16.77
N ALA A 260 23.73 22.66 -17.68
CA ALA A 260 24.59 23.84 -17.58
C ALA A 260 23.81 25.12 -17.85
N LEU A 261 22.91 25.08 -18.85
CA LEU A 261 22.01 26.20 -19.16
C LEU A 261 21.16 26.56 -17.93
N ILE A 262 20.57 25.55 -17.27
CA ILE A 262 19.75 25.74 -16.07
C ILE A 262 20.57 26.26 -14.89
N THR A 263 21.78 25.76 -14.67
CA THR A 263 22.65 26.27 -13.59
C THR A 263 23.21 27.65 -13.89
N ALA A 264 23.30 28.05 -15.15
CA ALA A 264 23.85 29.34 -15.58
C ALA A 264 22.84 30.48 -15.43
N ASP A 265 21.55 30.23 -15.68
CA ASP A 265 20.45 31.20 -15.46
C ASP A 265 20.13 31.28 -13.96
N VAL A 266 20.91 32.10 -13.24
CA VAL A 266 20.82 32.14 -11.78
C VAL A 266 19.67 33.00 -11.29
N ASN A 267 19.17 33.93 -12.11
CA ASN A 267 18.05 34.81 -11.76
C ASN A 267 16.68 34.34 -12.30
N GLU A 268 16.67 33.29 -13.13
CA GLU A 268 15.49 32.68 -13.77
C GLU A 268 14.70 33.60 -14.69
N ASP A 269 15.40 34.49 -15.37
CA ASP A 269 14.79 35.35 -16.38
C ASP A 269 14.74 34.70 -17.78
N SER A 270 15.17 33.43 -17.88
CA SER A 270 15.27 32.64 -19.12
C SER A 270 16.32 33.15 -20.12
N ASN A 271 17.18 34.08 -19.72
CA ASN A 271 18.36 34.50 -20.48
C ASN A 271 19.61 34.14 -19.68
N ILE A 272 20.68 33.77 -20.39
CA ILE A 272 21.99 33.55 -19.78
C ILE A 272 22.89 34.66 -20.26
N ASP A 273 23.15 35.64 -19.40
CA ASP A 273 23.89 36.84 -19.78
C ASP A 273 24.95 37.29 -18.74
N ALA A 274 25.47 38.50 -18.91
CA ALA A 274 26.50 39.04 -18.03
C ALA A 274 26.00 39.32 -16.60
N LEU A 275 24.69 39.47 -16.41
CA LEU A 275 24.07 39.66 -15.10
C LEU A 275 24.17 38.39 -14.25
N ASP A 276 23.94 37.22 -14.84
CA ASP A 276 24.10 35.93 -14.15
C ASP A 276 25.51 35.73 -13.61
N ALA A 277 26.50 36.04 -14.45
CA ALA A 277 27.92 35.97 -14.08
C ALA A 277 28.26 36.92 -12.91
N GLU A 278 27.71 38.14 -12.90
CA GLU A 278 27.93 39.07 -11.79
C GLU A 278 27.19 38.61 -10.53
N LEU A 279 25.98 38.05 -10.63
CA LEU A 279 25.27 37.49 -9.48
C LEU A 279 26.04 36.34 -8.83
N ILE A 280 26.63 35.43 -9.62
CA ILE A 280 27.50 34.35 -9.12
C ILE A 280 28.74 34.92 -8.44
N ARG A 281 29.34 35.97 -9.00
CA ARG A 281 30.47 36.67 -8.39
C ARG A 281 30.10 37.33 -7.06
N GLU A 282 28.95 37.99 -6.99
CA GLU A 282 28.45 38.58 -5.74
C GLU A 282 28.17 37.51 -4.69
N TYR A 283 27.61 36.38 -5.10
CA TYR A 283 27.30 35.24 -4.24
C TYR A 283 28.58 34.60 -3.67
N THR A 284 29.57 34.33 -4.52
CA THR A 284 30.88 33.77 -4.11
C THR A 284 31.69 34.72 -3.22
N PHE A 285 31.55 36.03 -3.39
CA PHE A 285 32.13 37.05 -2.50
C PHE A 285 31.28 37.40 -1.28
N LEU A 286 30.22 36.64 -1.03
CA LEU A 286 29.35 36.79 0.13
C LEU A 286 28.66 38.17 0.22
N LYS A 287 28.47 38.85 -0.91
CA LYS A 287 27.71 40.11 -0.99
C LYS A 287 26.20 39.88 -0.99
N ILE A 288 25.77 38.75 -1.54
CA ILE A 288 24.39 38.26 -1.49
C ILE A 288 24.37 36.87 -0.84
N ASP A 289 23.25 36.56 -0.19
CA ASP A 289 23.05 35.29 0.53
C ASP A 289 22.22 34.29 -0.30
N ALA A 290 21.52 34.78 -1.33
CA ALA A 290 20.65 34.05 -2.24
C ALA A 290 20.65 34.67 -3.63
N PHE A 291 20.44 33.84 -4.66
CA PHE A 291 20.13 34.35 -6.00
C PHE A 291 18.69 34.88 -6.08
N PRO A 292 18.37 35.82 -6.98
CA PRO A 292 17.00 36.21 -7.25
C PRO A 292 16.15 35.04 -7.80
N GLY A 293 14.84 35.08 -7.56
CA GLY A 293 13.87 34.23 -8.24
C GLY A 293 13.61 32.87 -7.59
N SER A 294 14.64 32.18 -7.09
CA SER A 294 14.51 30.73 -6.81
C SER A 294 15.56 30.11 -5.87
N PRO A 295 15.34 28.85 -5.44
CA PRO A 295 16.27 28.13 -4.57
C PRO A 295 17.66 27.96 -5.17
N HIS A 296 18.67 27.77 -4.30
CA HIS A 296 20.06 27.53 -4.70
C HIS A 296 20.29 26.23 -5.46
N PHE A 297 19.35 25.30 -5.31
CA PHE A 297 19.43 23.95 -5.83
C PHE A 297 18.19 23.65 -6.64
N ARG A 298 18.38 22.89 -7.73
CA ARG A 298 17.30 22.34 -8.52
C ARG A 298 17.49 20.83 -8.62
N PHE A 299 16.38 20.11 -8.72
CA PHE A 299 16.37 18.65 -8.83
C PHE A 299 15.60 18.29 -10.08
N LEU A 300 16.27 17.71 -11.07
CA LEU A 300 15.65 17.44 -12.37
C LEU A 300 15.71 15.97 -12.70
N THR A 301 14.65 15.43 -13.31
CA THR A 301 14.68 14.08 -13.87
C THR A 301 15.75 13.92 -14.95
N GLN A 302 16.25 12.70 -15.13
CA GLN A 302 17.21 12.34 -16.19
C GLN A 302 16.55 12.06 -17.56
N GLU A 303 15.42 12.70 -17.85
CA GLU A 303 14.67 12.52 -19.10
C GLU A 303 15.16 13.48 -20.20
N GLU A 304 14.69 13.27 -21.44
CA GLU A 304 14.93 14.20 -22.56
C GLU A 304 14.38 15.60 -22.26
N GLU A 305 13.27 15.67 -21.54
CA GLU A 305 12.69 16.89 -20.98
C GLU A 305 12.79 16.85 -19.44
N PRO A 306 13.81 17.46 -18.84
CA PRO A 306 14.01 17.42 -17.39
C PRO A 306 12.89 18.13 -16.64
N LYS A 307 12.34 17.48 -15.61
CA LYS A 307 11.24 17.99 -14.79
C LYS A 307 11.61 18.03 -13.31
N GLU A 308 11.11 19.02 -12.58
CA GLU A 308 11.20 19.07 -11.10
C GLU A 308 10.09 18.28 -10.40
N THR A 309 9.06 17.93 -11.17
CA THR A 309 7.86 17.26 -10.68
C THR A 309 7.46 16.19 -11.67
N VAL A 310 7.21 14.98 -11.17
CA VAL A 310 6.72 13.85 -11.98
C VAL A 310 5.29 13.54 -11.56
N SER A 311 4.38 13.51 -12.54
CA SER A 311 2.97 13.24 -12.31
C SER A 311 2.54 11.94 -12.98
N PHE A 312 1.73 11.16 -12.28
CA PHE A 312 1.07 9.95 -12.79
C PHE A 312 -0.44 10.13 -12.68
N GLU A 313 -1.19 10.13 -13.78
CA GLU A 313 -2.64 10.42 -13.74
C GLU A 313 -3.52 9.19 -13.47
N ASN A 314 -2.98 7.98 -13.63
CA ASN A 314 -3.75 6.73 -13.57
C ASN A 314 -3.11 5.70 -12.63
N GLY A 315 -2.54 6.16 -11.52
CA GLY A 315 -1.74 5.35 -10.62
C GLY A 315 -0.28 5.25 -11.02
N ILE A 316 0.54 4.81 -10.06
CA ILE A 316 1.95 4.52 -10.29
C ILE A 316 2.06 3.18 -11.05
N PRO A 317 2.85 3.11 -12.15
CA PRO A 317 3.14 1.85 -12.82
C PRO A 317 3.77 0.82 -11.87
N ALA A 318 3.75 -0.45 -12.26
CA ALA A 318 4.49 -1.48 -11.53
C ALA A 318 5.99 -1.17 -11.58
N ASP A 319 6.66 -1.22 -10.43
CA ASP A 319 8.12 -1.10 -10.28
C ASP A 319 8.67 0.17 -10.96
N GLN A 320 8.17 1.33 -10.56
CA GLN A 320 8.58 2.60 -11.15
C GLN A 320 9.87 3.10 -10.51
N GLU A 321 10.86 3.40 -11.33
CA GLU A 321 12.12 4.03 -10.94
C GLU A 321 12.18 5.46 -11.52
N ILE A 322 12.49 6.46 -10.69
CA ILE A 322 12.62 7.87 -11.10
C ILE A 322 13.87 8.48 -10.48
N ASP A 323 14.86 8.79 -11.31
CA ASP A 323 16.09 9.40 -10.83
C ASP A 323 16.06 10.92 -10.96
N PHE A 324 16.64 11.60 -9.98
CA PHE A 324 16.86 13.05 -9.99
C PHE A 324 18.35 13.39 -10.00
N VAL A 325 18.67 14.43 -10.76
CA VAL A 325 19.97 15.09 -10.76
C VAL A 325 19.90 16.33 -9.89
N PHE A 326 20.78 16.39 -8.90
CA PHE A 326 21.04 17.56 -8.08
C PHE A 326 21.88 18.57 -8.85
N LEU A 327 21.33 19.77 -9.03
CA LEU A 327 21.96 20.89 -9.72
C LEU A 327 22.17 22.05 -8.76
N LYS A 328 23.41 22.53 -8.66
CA LYS A 328 23.77 23.73 -7.89
C LYS A 328 23.80 24.94 -8.81
N LYS A 329 22.94 25.93 -8.56
CA LYS A 329 22.92 27.17 -9.35
C LYS A 329 24.30 27.86 -9.28
N GLY A 330 24.78 28.31 -10.42
CA GLY A 330 26.11 28.89 -10.60
C GLY A 330 27.27 27.91 -10.76
N ASN A 331 27.08 26.60 -10.58
CA ASN A 331 28.11 25.59 -10.85
C ASN A 331 27.94 25.03 -12.27
N VAL A 332 28.38 25.80 -13.27
CA VAL A 332 28.19 25.53 -14.71
C VAL A 332 29.15 24.46 -15.23
N ASN A 333 30.34 24.33 -14.63
CA ASN A 333 31.33 23.32 -14.98
C ASN A 333 31.18 22.00 -14.18
N PHE A 334 30.26 21.96 -13.21
CA PHE A 334 29.99 20.81 -12.33
C PHE A 334 31.22 20.34 -11.54
N SER A 335 32.05 21.28 -11.11
CA SER A 335 33.17 20.97 -10.22
C SER A 335 32.71 20.82 -8.77
N ASN A 336 33.46 20.02 -8.00
CA ASN A 336 33.19 19.73 -6.59
C ASN A 336 33.99 20.66 -5.66
#